data_AF-A0A960QK44-F1
#
_entry.id   AF-A0A960QK44-F1
#
_cell.length_a   1.000
_cell.length_b   1.000
_cell.length_c   1.000
_cell.angle_alpha   90.00
_cell.angle_beta   90.00
_cell.angle_gamma   90.00
#
_symmetry.space_group_name_H-M   'P 1'
#
loop_
_entity.id
_entity.type
_entity.pdbx_description
1 polymer ?
#
loop_
_entity_poly.entity_id
_entity_poly.type
_entity_poly.pdbx_seq_one_letter_code
_entity_poly.pdbx_strand_id
1 'polypeptide(L)'
;MRETISQQLQGQLDTLSSDVAEIKTAIERIVLHIPEGKPAEAEAALTRDTAANEAGEEIASPSQNETTSIETAAEETSSCSSTMLDELQTQLNDALSARNDDAAVIEQLQTEQQKLLDEISAERASSAESDRKVQELHARLEQAQNEKNASDAQRQSLEETISSQEEEIQDLRATTDSFQTTTEQLKKDLAISQSQSGEFQANLEQCRRESEELQANVQLNSRLSTIVWPDFLSSEEFTPWKESLTHGIFQNPPSSGVLGIVASLVSYNALSRIPEQGSKRLIEAVYDLGSALYSWFEESGLDREASFQNASLWANAINQANAEIFTILVPEPDTPFDRRTMVSYSSETNASPDVGGAKSWCIKDSDGRIQKQATVILT
;
A
#
# COMPACT_ATOMS: atom_id res chain seq x y z
N MET A 1 -10.09 11.76 -23.09
CA MET A 1 -9.99 10.89 -24.29
C MET A 1 -11.36 10.33 -24.68
N ARG A 2 -12.05 9.56 -23.82
CA ARG A 2 -13.44 9.07 -24.06
C ARG A 2 -14.44 10.20 -24.36
N GLU A 3 -14.40 11.26 -23.56
CA GLU A 3 -15.28 12.44 -23.72
C GLU A 3 -15.02 13.19 -25.03
N THR A 4 -13.75 13.25 -25.45
CA THR A 4 -13.31 13.89 -26.69
C THR A 4 -13.78 13.11 -27.94
N ILE A 5 -13.67 11.78 -27.92
CA ILE A 5 -14.12 10.92 -29.02
C ILE A 5 -15.65 10.95 -29.11
N SER A 6 -16.35 10.93 -27.97
CA SER A 6 -17.81 11.02 -27.94
C SER A 6 -18.33 12.37 -28.48
N GLN A 7 -17.65 13.47 -28.16
CA GLN A 7 -17.99 14.80 -28.69
C GLN A 7 -17.72 14.89 -30.20
N GLN A 8 -16.66 14.28 -30.69
CA GLN A 8 -16.31 14.28 -32.11
C GLN A 8 -17.31 13.46 -32.95
N LEU A 9 -17.73 12.29 -32.47
CA LEU A 9 -18.75 11.47 -33.12
C LEU A 9 -20.12 12.15 -33.10
N GLN A 10 -20.47 12.83 -32.00
CA GLN A 10 -21.73 13.59 -31.92
C GLN A 10 -21.76 14.75 -32.94
N GLY A 11 -20.66 15.50 -33.07
CA GLY A 11 -20.57 16.58 -34.05
C GLY A 11 -20.67 16.09 -35.51
N GLN A 12 -20.12 14.91 -35.81
CA GLN A 12 -20.26 14.29 -37.13
C GLN A 12 -21.71 13.84 -37.39
N LEU A 13 -22.38 13.26 -36.38
CA LEU A 13 -23.78 12.84 -36.47
C LEU A 13 -24.72 14.04 -36.68
N ASP A 14 -24.48 15.15 -35.97
CA ASP A 14 -25.28 16.37 -36.10
C ASP A 14 -25.13 17.00 -37.50
N THR A 15 -23.92 16.95 -38.07
CA THR A 15 -23.64 17.43 -39.43
C THR A 15 -24.38 16.59 -40.47
N LEU A 16 -24.26 15.26 -40.39
CA LEU A 16 -24.99 14.33 -41.26
C LEU A 16 -26.51 14.48 -41.13
N SER A 17 -27.02 14.71 -39.92
CA SER A 17 -28.45 14.93 -39.72
C SER A 17 -28.94 16.23 -40.35
N SER A 18 -28.11 17.28 -40.36
CA SER A 18 -28.40 18.54 -41.06
C SER A 18 -28.45 18.34 -42.57
N ASP A 19 -27.45 17.65 -43.13
CA ASP A 19 -27.37 17.39 -44.58
C ASP A 19 -28.56 16.55 -45.08
N VAL A 20 -28.98 15.54 -44.31
CA VAL A 20 -30.18 14.73 -44.61
C VAL A 20 -31.46 15.58 -44.59
N ALA A 21 -31.56 16.53 -43.66
CA ALA A 21 -32.71 17.43 -43.59
C ALA A 21 -32.77 18.41 -44.77
N GLU A 22 -31.61 18.91 -45.22
CA GLU A 22 -31.52 19.76 -46.41
C GLU A 22 -31.88 18.98 -47.68
N ILE A 23 -31.37 17.76 -47.83
CA ILE A 23 -31.70 16.88 -48.97
C ILE A 23 -33.20 16.56 -48.98
N LYS A 24 -33.80 16.24 -47.83
CA LYS A 24 -35.24 16.01 -47.72
C LYS A 24 -36.05 17.24 -48.14
N THR A 25 -35.65 18.42 -47.70
CA THR A 25 -36.30 19.68 -48.07
C THR A 25 -36.16 19.99 -49.56
N ALA A 26 -35.01 19.66 -50.17
CA ALA A 26 -34.79 19.79 -51.60
C ALA A 26 -35.67 18.83 -52.40
N ILE A 27 -35.83 17.58 -51.96
CA ILE A 27 -36.72 16.59 -52.57
C ILE A 27 -38.18 17.05 -52.48
N GLU A 28 -38.64 17.51 -51.31
CA GLU A 28 -40.01 18.01 -51.13
C GLU A 28 -40.32 19.21 -52.03
N ARG A 29 -39.36 20.12 -52.26
CA ARG A 29 -39.52 21.23 -53.21
C ARG A 29 -39.65 20.78 -54.66
N ILE A 30 -38.91 19.74 -55.04
CA ILE A 30 -38.94 19.18 -56.41
C ILE A 30 -40.26 18.44 -56.64
N VAL A 31 -40.73 17.65 -55.66
CA VAL A 31 -42.02 16.94 -55.73
C VAL A 31 -43.20 17.92 -55.82
N LEU A 32 -43.12 19.08 -55.17
CA LEU A 32 -44.14 20.15 -55.26
C LEU A 32 -44.14 20.90 -56.62
N HIS A 33 -43.15 20.69 -57.49
CA HIS A 33 -43.06 21.33 -58.82
C HIS A 33 -43.35 20.37 -59.99
N ILE A 34 -43.80 19.15 -59.72
CA ILE A 34 -44.30 18.24 -60.75
C ILE A 34 -45.81 18.48 -60.91
N PRO A 35 -46.29 18.96 -62.08
CA PRO A 35 -47.74 19.08 -62.31
C PRO A 35 -48.39 17.69 -62.28
N GLU A 36 -49.48 17.57 -61.53
CA GLU A 36 -50.21 16.32 -61.29
C GLU A 36 -50.68 15.65 -62.60
N GLY A 37 -49.91 14.66 -63.06
CA GLY A 37 -50.33 13.64 -64.00
C GLY A 37 -50.66 12.35 -63.25
N LYS A 38 -51.88 11.84 -63.41
CA LYS A 38 -52.40 10.61 -62.76
C LYS A 38 -51.51 9.37 -62.99
N PRO A 39 -51.49 8.41 -62.05
CA PRO A 39 -50.73 7.19 -62.16
C PRO A 39 -51.52 6.12 -62.92
N ALA A 40 -50.89 5.48 -63.90
CA ALA A 40 -51.33 4.19 -64.42
C ALA A 40 -50.11 3.35 -64.82
N GLU A 41 -50.03 2.16 -64.21
CA GLU A 41 -49.47 0.93 -64.76
C GLU A 41 -48.00 0.93 -65.22
N ALA A 42 -47.13 0.30 -64.40
CA ALA A 42 -46.00 -0.49 -64.89
C ALA A 42 -45.42 -1.40 -63.79
N GLU A 43 -46.16 -2.44 -63.41
CA GLU A 43 -45.53 -3.70 -63.02
C GLU A 43 -45.32 -4.50 -64.30
N ALA A 44 -44.07 -4.59 -64.78
CA ALA A 44 -43.49 -5.79 -65.38
C ALA A 44 -42.18 -5.47 -66.11
N ALA A 45 -41.18 -6.30 -65.80
CA ALA A 45 -40.03 -6.66 -66.61
C ALA A 45 -38.96 -5.58 -66.86
N LEU A 46 -37.80 -5.75 -66.21
CA LEU A 46 -36.59 -6.18 -66.93
C LEU A 46 -35.48 -6.62 -65.97
N THR A 47 -35.26 -7.92 -65.88
CA THR A 47 -33.96 -8.51 -65.56
C THR A 47 -33.28 -8.87 -66.88
N ARG A 48 -32.31 -8.04 -67.31
CA ARG A 48 -30.98 -8.45 -67.83
C ARG A 48 -30.38 -7.39 -68.75
N ASP A 49 -29.21 -6.92 -68.33
CA ASP A 49 -28.03 -6.73 -69.17
C ASP A 49 -27.05 -7.87 -68.76
N THR A 50 -26.13 -8.39 -69.57
CA THR A 50 -25.49 -7.89 -70.79
C THR A 50 -24.74 -9.05 -71.49
N ALA A 51 -24.26 -8.73 -72.71
CA ALA A 51 -23.15 -9.31 -73.49
C ALA A 51 -23.57 -10.29 -74.60
N ALA A 52 -23.13 -10.14 -75.86
CA ALA A 52 -22.24 -9.19 -76.52
C ALA A 52 -22.42 -9.30 -78.06
N ASN A 53 -21.99 -8.25 -78.77
CA ASN A 53 -21.34 -8.22 -80.10
C ASN A 53 -21.81 -9.20 -81.20
N GLU A 54 -22.25 -8.68 -82.36
CA GLU A 54 -21.41 -8.36 -83.54
C GLU A 54 -22.29 -8.13 -84.81
N ALA A 55 -21.96 -7.06 -85.53
CA ALA A 55 -21.97 -6.84 -86.99
C ALA A 55 -23.15 -7.25 -87.93
N GLY A 56 -23.45 -6.34 -88.87
CA GLY A 56 -24.18 -6.58 -90.14
C GLY A 56 -25.49 -5.77 -90.22
N GLU A 57 -25.51 -4.52 -90.69
CA GLU A 57 -25.46 -4.10 -92.10
C GLU A 57 -26.63 -4.68 -92.94
N GLU A 58 -27.73 -3.94 -93.07
CA GLU A 58 -28.40 -3.73 -94.36
C GLU A 58 -29.42 -2.58 -94.32
N ILE A 59 -29.33 -1.75 -95.35
CA ILE A 59 -30.08 -0.53 -95.63
C ILE A 59 -31.21 -0.92 -96.60
N ALA A 60 -32.45 -0.48 -96.38
CA ALA A 60 -33.29 0.16 -97.41
C ALA A 60 -34.72 0.49 -96.93
N SER A 61 -35.09 1.72 -97.23
CA SER A 61 -36.36 2.44 -97.08
C SER A 61 -37.61 1.75 -97.63
N PRO A 62 -38.80 2.35 -97.37
CA PRO A 62 -39.67 2.69 -98.49
C PRO A 62 -40.06 4.17 -98.48
N SER A 63 -40.17 4.74 -99.68
CA SER A 63 -40.57 6.12 -99.94
C SER A 63 -41.71 6.13 -100.98
N GLN A 64 -42.52 7.19 -100.89
CA GLN A 64 -43.49 7.71 -101.88
C GLN A 64 -44.81 6.91 -101.96
N ASN A 65 -45.99 7.41 -101.57
CA ASN A 65 -46.63 8.72 -101.73
C ASN A 65 -46.80 9.11 -103.20
N GLU A 66 -47.98 8.84 -103.78
CA GLU A 66 -48.55 9.67 -104.83
C GLU A 66 -50.07 9.46 -104.97
N THR A 67 -50.71 10.58 -105.27
CA THR A 67 -52.11 10.94 -105.16
C THR A 67 -52.96 10.59 -106.38
N THR A 68 -54.24 10.36 -106.10
CA THR A 68 -55.45 10.50 -106.94
C THR A 68 -55.36 11.29 -108.25
N SER A 69 -56.06 10.82 -109.28
CA SER A 69 -56.79 11.70 -110.21
C SER A 69 -58.08 11.05 -110.73
N ILE A 70 -59.12 11.87 -110.66
CA ILE A 70 -60.52 11.61 -110.96
C ILE A 70 -60.79 11.84 -112.45
N GLU A 71 -61.62 10.96 -113.00
CA GLU A 71 -62.61 11.14 -114.05
C GLU A 71 -62.84 12.56 -114.57
N THR A 72 -62.84 12.77 -115.90
CA THR A 72 -63.98 13.42 -116.58
C THR A 72 -63.89 13.33 -118.10
N ALA A 73 -65.05 13.01 -118.68
CA ALA A 73 -65.39 13.10 -120.09
C ALA A 73 -65.77 14.53 -120.48
N ALA A 74 -65.57 14.89 -121.75
CA ALA A 74 -66.24 15.99 -122.45
C ALA A 74 -66.40 15.53 -123.91
N GLU A 75 -67.62 15.26 -124.39
CA GLU A 75 -68.67 16.19 -124.88
C GLU A 75 -68.37 16.80 -126.26
N GLU A 76 -69.27 16.54 -127.22
CA GLU A 76 -69.61 17.49 -128.28
C GLU A 76 -71.13 17.45 -128.53
N THR A 77 -71.87 18.40 -127.94
CA THR A 77 -73.14 18.90 -128.48
C THR A 77 -73.23 20.42 -128.38
N SER A 78 -72.93 21.06 -129.51
CA SER A 78 -73.52 22.27 -130.12
C SER A 78 -74.42 23.22 -129.29
N SER A 79 -73.95 24.48 -129.21
CA SER A 79 -74.69 25.75 -129.40
C SER A 79 -75.46 26.42 -128.22
N CYS A 80 -74.79 27.31 -127.47
CA CYS A 80 -75.26 28.67 -127.09
C CYS A 80 -74.18 29.44 -126.28
N SER A 81 -73.37 30.29 -126.91
CA SER A 81 -72.07 30.76 -126.38
C SER A 81 -71.95 32.26 -126.02
N SER A 82 -72.74 32.80 -125.08
CA SER A 82 -72.45 34.19 -124.63
C SER A 82 -72.77 34.50 -123.17
N THR A 83 -73.72 33.81 -122.53
CA THR A 83 -74.03 34.02 -121.10
C THR A 83 -73.34 33.02 -120.18
N MET A 84 -73.05 31.79 -120.65
CA MET A 84 -72.26 30.81 -119.90
C MET A 84 -70.78 31.17 -119.74
N LEU A 85 -70.25 32.04 -120.60
CA LEU A 85 -68.81 32.36 -120.61
C LEU A 85 -68.44 33.34 -119.49
N ASP A 86 -69.27 34.35 -119.21
CA ASP A 86 -69.10 35.25 -118.06
C ASP A 86 -69.37 34.52 -116.72
N GLU A 87 -70.28 33.56 -116.71
CA GLU A 87 -70.58 32.74 -115.53
C GLU A 87 -69.45 31.74 -115.23
N LEU A 88 -68.85 31.13 -116.26
CA LEU A 88 -67.64 30.31 -116.11
C LEU A 88 -66.41 31.15 -115.72
N GLN A 89 -66.29 32.39 -116.20
CA GLN A 89 -65.20 33.30 -115.82
C GLN A 89 -65.31 33.72 -114.35
N THR A 90 -66.54 33.97 -113.89
CA THR A 90 -66.83 34.30 -112.48
C THR A 90 -66.58 33.09 -111.59
N GLN A 91 -67.07 31.90 -111.97
CA GLN A 91 -66.79 30.65 -111.25
C GLN A 91 -65.30 30.30 -111.21
N LEU A 92 -64.54 30.59 -112.28
CA LEU A 92 -63.10 30.38 -112.30
C LEU A 92 -62.36 31.35 -111.38
N ASN A 93 -62.77 32.62 -111.34
CA ASN A 93 -62.19 33.61 -110.44
C ASN A 93 -62.54 33.32 -108.97
N ASP A 94 -63.76 32.90 -108.70
CA ASP A 94 -64.20 32.48 -107.36
C ASP A 94 -63.48 31.19 -106.93
N ALA A 95 -63.28 30.24 -107.84
CA ALA A 95 -62.50 29.02 -107.58
C ALA A 95 -61.01 29.31 -107.38
N LEU A 96 -60.43 30.27 -108.10
CA LEU A 96 -59.05 30.71 -107.90
C LEU A 96 -58.89 31.49 -106.58
N SER A 97 -59.88 32.31 -106.20
CA SER A 97 -59.90 32.97 -104.90
C SER A 97 -60.01 31.95 -103.77
N ALA A 98 -60.95 31.00 -103.86
CA ALA A 98 -61.09 29.91 -102.90
C ALA A 98 -59.83 29.04 -102.80
N ARG A 99 -59.18 28.75 -103.93
CA ARG A 99 -57.90 28.01 -103.94
C ARG A 99 -56.74 28.82 -103.34
N ASN A 100 -56.73 30.14 -103.51
CA ASN A 100 -55.74 31.01 -102.88
C ASN A 100 -56.00 31.12 -101.36
N ASP A 101 -57.25 31.16 -100.94
CA ASP A 101 -57.65 31.13 -99.53
C ASP A 101 -57.29 29.78 -98.88
N ASP A 102 -57.54 28.66 -99.59
CA ASP A 102 -57.12 27.32 -99.17
C ASP A 102 -55.59 27.21 -99.09
N ALA A 103 -54.85 27.81 -100.04
CA ALA A 103 -53.39 27.85 -100.00
C ALA A 103 -52.87 28.64 -98.79
N ALA A 104 -53.52 29.75 -98.43
CA ALA A 104 -53.18 30.53 -97.23
C ALA A 104 -53.48 29.75 -95.94
N VAL A 105 -54.59 29.00 -95.89
CA VAL A 105 -54.92 28.12 -94.76
C VAL A 105 -53.90 26.97 -94.65
N ILE A 106 -53.48 26.38 -95.78
CA ILE A 106 -52.45 25.33 -95.80
C ILE A 106 -51.11 25.89 -95.30
N GLU A 107 -50.71 27.09 -95.73
CA GLU A 107 -49.48 27.74 -95.25
C GLU A 107 -49.55 28.05 -93.75
N GLN A 108 -50.71 28.51 -93.25
CA GLN A 108 -50.94 28.73 -91.82
C GLN A 108 -50.87 27.42 -91.03
N LEU A 109 -51.49 26.34 -91.51
CA LEU A 109 -51.44 25.02 -90.90
C LEU A 109 -50.03 24.43 -90.91
N GLN A 110 -49.25 24.63 -91.98
CA GLN A 110 -47.84 24.22 -92.03
C GLN A 110 -46.99 25.00 -91.02
N THR A 111 -47.26 26.30 -90.86
CA THR A 111 -46.55 27.14 -89.87
C THR A 111 -46.90 26.72 -88.44
N GLU A 112 -48.17 26.41 -88.17
CA GLU A 112 -48.63 25.92 -86.87
C GLU A 112 -48.09 24.51 -86.58
N GLN A 113 -48.05 23.63 -87.59
CA GLN A 113 -47.44 22.31 -87.48
C GLN A 113 -45.94 22.42 -87.18
N GLN A 114 -45.22 23.32 -87.85
CA GLN A 114 -43.79 23.55 -87.58
C GLN A 114 -43.58 24.07 -86.16
N LYS A 115 -44.40 25.01 -85.70
CA LYS A 115 -44.33 25.53 -84.33
C LYS A 115 -44.58 24.44 -83.28
N LEU A 116 -45.57 23.58 -83.49
CA LEU A 116 -45.85 22.45 -82.60
C LEU A 116 -44.72 21.41 -82.62
N LEU A 117 -44.10 21.15 -83.77
CA LEU A 117 -42.93 20.28 -83.86
C LEU A 117 -41.74 20.85 -83.08
N ASP A 118 -41.50 22.16 -83.18
CA ASP A 118 -40.44 22.83 -82.44
C ASP A 118 -40.72 22.78 -80.92
N GLU A 119 -41.97 22.99 -80.49
CA GLU A 119 -42.39 22.90 -79.08
C GLU A 119 -42.25 21.46 -78.53
N ILE A 120 -42.68 20.44 -79.28
CA ILE A 120 -42.47 19.03 -78.94
C ILE A 120 -40.98 18.71 -78.83
N SER A 121 -40.15 19.27 -79.72
CA SER A 121 -38.70 19.05 -79.68
C SER A 121 -38.06 19.68 -78.43
N ALA A 122 -38.52 20.86 -78.03
CA ALA A 122 -38.06 21.56 -76.84
C ALA A 122 -38.50 20.85 -75.55
N GLU A 123 -39.75 20.40 -75.48
CA GLU A 123 -40.26 19.61 -74.35
C GLU A 123 -39.54 18.26 -74.22
N ARG A 124 -39.28 17.57 -75.33
CA ARG A 124 -38.48 16.32 -75.30
C ARG A 124 -37.06 16.55 -74.82
N ALA A 125 -36.43 17.66 -75.21
CA ALA A 125 -35.11 18.02 -74.72
C ALA A 125 -35.12 18.32 -73.20
N SER A 126 -36.12 19.07 -72.73
CA SER A 126 -36.32 19.37 -71.30
C SER A 126 -36.60 18.10 -70.48
N SER A 127 -37.46 17.21 -70.99
CA SER A 127 -37.73 15.91 -70.35
C SER A 127 -36.47 15.06 -70.26
N ALA A 128 -35.68 14.97 -71.34
CA ALA A 128 -34.43 14.22 -71.34
C ALA A 128 -33.39 14.80 -70.36
N GLU A 129 -33.37 16.12 -70.16
CA GLU A 129 -32.53 16.76 -69.15
C GLU A 129 -33.01 16.47 -67.72
N SER A 130 -34.33 16.50 -67.48
CA SER A 130 -34.94 16.10 -66.21
C SER A 130 -34.63 14.63 -65.88
N ASP A 131 -34.76 13.73 -66.84
CA ASP A 131 -34.47 12.30 -66.67
C ASP A 131 -33.00 12.06 -66.30
N ARG A 132 -32.07 12.77 -66.96
CA ARG A 132 -30.64 12.74 -66.59
C ARG A 132 -30.41 13.22 -65.16
N LYS A 133 -31.08 14.28 -64.73
CA LYS A 133 -30.96 14.82 -63.37
C LYS A 133 -31.53 13.86 -62.33
N VAL A 134 -32.64 13.18 -62.63
CA VAL A 134 -33.22 12.13 -61.78
C VAL A 134 -32.26 10.97 -61.66
N GLN A 135 -31.63 10.51 -62.76
CA GLN A 135 -30.61 9.47 -62.73
C GLN A 135 -29.40 9.87 -61.88
N GLU A 136 -28.91 11.11 -62.00
CA GLU A 136 -27.80 11.61 -61.19
C GLU A 136 -28.15 11.63 -59.70
N LEU A 137 -29.36 12.09 -59.33
CA LEU A 137 -29.81 12.10 -57.94
C LEU A 137 -29.97 10.68 -57.38
N HIS A 138 -30.45 9.73 -58.17
CA HIS A 138 -30.51 8.32 -57.76
C HIS A 138 -29.12 7.75 -57.49
N ALA A 139 -28.15 8.01 -58.37
CA ALA A 139 -26.77 7.57 -58.17
C ALA A 139 -26.16 8.18 -56.89
N ARG A 140 -26.40 9.47 -56.64
CA ARG A 140 -25.94 10.13 -55.40
C ARG A 140 -26.61 9.57 -54.15
N LEU A 141 -27.90 9.23 -54.22
CA LEU A 141 -28.63 8.63 -53.10
C LEU A 141 -28.09 7.23 -52.79
N GLU A 142 -27.81 6.43 -53.81
CA GLU A 142 -27.20 5.11 -53.64
C GLU A 142 -25.79 5.23 -53.05
N GLN A 143 -24.98 6.18 -53.51
CA GLN A 143 -23.68 6.47 -52.92
C GLN A 143 -23.79 6.86 -51.44
N ALA A 144 -24.66 7.81 -51.09
CA ALA A 144 -24.86 8.25 -49.72
C ALA A 144 -25.37 7.10 -48.81
N GLN A 145 -26.22 6.23 -49.34
CA GLN A 145 -26.69 5.05 -48.61
C GLN A 145 -25.54 4.06 -48.35
N ASN A 146 -24.66 3.85 -49.31
CA ASN A 146 -23.47 3.01 -49.15
C ASN A 146 -22.49 3.60 -48.13
N GLU A 147 -22.27 4.91 -48.16
CA GLU A 147 -21.43 5.62 -47.18
C GLU A 147 -22.02 5.54 -45.76
N LYS A 148 -23.34 5.70 -45.64
CA LYS A 148 -24.04 5.51 -44.35
C LYS A 148 -23.87 4.09 -43.83
N ASN A 149 -24.09 3.08 -44.67
CA ASN A 149 -23.93 1.68 -44.28
C ASN A 149 -22.48 1.37 -43.83
N ALA A 150 -21.49 1.94 -44.52
CA ALA A 150 -20.08 1.81 -44.13
C ALA A 150 -19.79 2.48 -42.77
N SER A 151 -20.36 3.67 -42.53
CA SER A 151 -20.24 4.36 -41.25
C SER A 151 -20.93 3.61 -40.11
N ASP A 152 -22.11 3.04 -40.34
CA ASP A 152 -22.84 2.23 -39.35
C ASP A 152 -22.06 0.96 -38.97
N ALA A 153 -21.44 0.30 -39.96
CA ALA A 153 -20.58 -0.85 -39.71
C ALA A 153 -19.32 -0.48 -38.90
N GLN A 154 -18.69 0.67 -39.21
CA GLN A 154 -17.57 1.17 -38.43
C GLN A 154 -17.98 1.52 -36.99
N ARG A 155 -19.15 2.12 -36.80
CA ARG A 155 -19.67 2.43 -35.47
C ARG A 155 -19.87 1.16 -34.64
N GLN A 156 -20.48 0.13 -35.22
CA GLN A 156 -20.68 -1.15 -34.55
C GLN A 156 -19.35 -1.80 -34.13
N SER A 157 -18.34 -1.79 -35.00
CA SER A 157 -17.01 -2.32 -34.68
C SER A 157 -16.32 -1.55 -33.54
N LEU A 158 -16.49 -0.22 -33.49
CA LEU A 158 -15.98 0.61 -32.40
C LEU A 158 -16.73 0.35 -31.09
N GLU A 159 -18.06 0.18 -31.14
CA GLU A 159 -18.87 -0.18 -29.96
C GLU A 159 -18.43 -1.52 -29.36
N GLU A 160 -18.18 -2.53 -30.19
CA GLU A 160 -17.64 -3.83 -29.75
C GLU A 160 -16.25 -3.69 -29.12
N THR A 161 -15.38 -2.87 -29.71
CA THR A 161 -14.05 -2.59 -29.16
C THR A 161 -14.13 -1.87 -27.81
N ILE A 162 -15.00 -0.88 -27.68
CA ILE A 162 -15.23 -0.16 -26.42
C ILE A 162 -15.75 -1.12 -25.36
N SER A 163 -16.71 -1.97 -25.70
CA SER A 163 -17.24 -2.97 -24.76
C SER A 163 -16.16 -3.93 -24.26
N SER A 164 -15.29 -4.40 -25.15
CA SER A 164 -14.16 -5.26 -24.78
C SER A 164 -13.15 -4.54 -23.88
N GLN A 165 -12.85 -3.26 -24.15
CA GLN A 165 -11.96 -2.47 -23.31
C GLN A 165 -12.57 -2.16 -21.93
N GLU A 166 -13.88 -1.96 -21.85
CA GLU A 166 -14.57 -1.76 -20.57
C GLU A 166 -14.52 -3.01 -19.68
N GLU A 167 -14.64 -4.20 -20.27
CA GLU A 167 -14.46 -5.47 -19.58
C GLU A 167 -13.02 -5.63 -19.06
N GLU A 168 -12.01 -5.35 -19.89
CA GLU A 168 -10.60 -5.40 -19.48
C GLU A 168 -10.30 -4.41 -18.33
N ILE A 169 -10.85 -3.19 -18.39
CA ILE A 169 -10.72 -2.20 -17.32
C ILE A 169 -11.38 -2.70 -16.03
N GLN A 170 -12.52 -3.38 -16.12
CA GLN A 170 -13.20 -3.94 -14.96
C GLN A 170 -12.36 -5.05 -14.30
N ASP A 171 -11.76 -5.94 -15.08
CA ASP A 171 -10.87 -6.98 -14.59
C ASP A 171 -9.59 -6.39 -13.96
N LEU A 172 -9.00 -5.37 -14.58
CA LEU A 172 -7.86 -4.65 -14.02
C LEU A 172 -8.18 -3.94 -12.70
N ARG A 173 -9.41 -3.43 -12.54
CA ARG A 173 -9.87 -2.87 -11.26
C ARG A 173 -10.02 -3.95 -10.20
N ALA A 174 -10.65 -5.09 -10.53
CA ALA A 174 -10.81 -6.20 -9.60
C ALA A 174 -9.46 -6.77 -9.13
N THR A 175 -8.49 -6.88 -10.04
CA THR A 175 -7.12 -7.29 -9.69
C THR A 175 -6.40 -6.24 -8.84
N THR A 176 -6.58 -4.95 -9.11
CA THR A 176 -6.05 -3.86 -8.29
C THR A 176 -6.61 -3.90 -6.86
N ASP A 177 -7.92 -4.08 -6.71
CA ASP A 177 -8.58 -4.20 -5.40
C ASP A 177 -8.07 -5.42 -4.61
N SER A 178 -7.82 -6.54 -5.30
CA SER A 178 -7.20 -7.73 -4.74
C SER A 178 -5.76 -7.45 -4.25
N PHE A 179 -4.94 -6.76 -5.06
CA PHE A 179 -3.60 -6.36 -4.66
C PHE A 179 -3.60 -5.36 -3.49
N GLN A 180 -4.56 -4.45 -3.45
CA GLN A 180 -4.71 -3.52 -2.33
C GLN A 180 -5.05 -4.27 -1.04
N THR A 181 -5.98 -5.23 -1.12
CA THR A 181 -6.37 -6.06 0.03
C THR A 181 -5.19 -6.89 0.56
N THR A 182 -4.42 -7.53 -0.34
CA THR A 182 -3.22 -8.30 0.05
C THR A 182 -2.13 -7.41 0.64
N THR A 183 -1.94 -6.21 0.10
CA THR A 183 -0.98 -5.23 0.63
C THR A 183 -1.35 -4.79 2.04
N GLU A 184 -2.63 -4.49 2.30
CA GLU A 184 -3.09 -4.13 3.65
C GLU A 184 -2.97 -5.29 4.64
N GLN A 185 -3.16 -6.53 4.19
CA GLN A 185 -2.92 -7.70 5.03
C GLN A 185 -1.42 -7.85 5.37
N LEU A 186 -0.54 -7.73 4.37
CA LEU A 186 0.92 -7.81 4.59
C LEU A 186 1.42 -6.70 5.53
N LYS A 187 0.85 -5.49 5.47
CA LYS A 187 1.18 -4.41 6.42
C LYS A 187 0.79 -4.79 7.86
N LYS A 188 -0.38 -5.41 8.06
CA LYS A 188 -0.80 -5.90 9.38
C LYS A 188 0.14 -6.99 9.89
N ASP A 189 0.48 -7.95 9.04
CA ASP A 189 1.37 -9.05 9.40
C ASP A 189 2.79 -8.53 9.75
N LEU A 190 3.28 -7.52 9.01
CA LEU A 190 4.55 -6.85 9.31
C LEU A 190 4.50 -6.15 10.68
N ALA A 191 3.42 -5.43 10.99
CA ALA A 191 3.27 -4.76 12.28
C ALA A 191 3.25 -5.77 13.45
N ILE A 192 2.57 -6.91 13.28
CA ILE A 192 2.57 -8.01 14.27
C ILE A 192 3.99 -8.55 14.46
N SER A 193 4.72 -8.82 13.38
CA SER A 193 6.08 -9.35 13.45
C SER A 193 7.05 -8.35 14.12
N GLN A 194 6.91 -7.05 13.85
CA GLN A 194 7.69 -6.01 14.52
C GLN A 194 7.41 -5.95 16.03
N SER A 195 6.14 -6.07 16.44
CA SER A 195 5.78 -6.14 17.86
C SER A 195 6.42 -7.35 18.54
N GLN A 196 6.32 -8.53 17.92
CA GLN A 196 6.93 -9.76 18.43
C GLN A 196 8.46 -9.64 18.53
N SER A 197 9.11 -9.04 17.52
CA SER A 197 10.56 -8.79 17.56
C SER A 197 10.95 -7.89 18.73
N GLY A 198 10.15 -6.86 19.04
CA GLY A 198 10.37 -6.00 20.20
C GLY A 198 10.24 -6.75 21.52
N GLU A 199 9.24 -7.63 21.66
CA GLU A 199 9.06 -8.50 22.83
C GLU A 199 10.23 -9.47 23.01
N PHE A 200 10.69 -10.11 21.91
CA PHE A 200 11.87 -10.99 21.97
C PHE A 200 13.13 -10.24 22.40
N GLN A 201 13.34 -9.02 21.92
CA GLN A 201 14.49 -8.21 22.31
C GLN A 201 14.43 -7.83 23.80
N ALA A 202 13.26 -7.44 24.30
CA ALA A 202 13.06 -7.14 25.72
C ALA A 202 13.32 -8.39 26.61
N ASN A 203 12.84 -9.56 26.18
CA ASN A 203 13.08 -10.83 26.87
C ASN A 203 14.57 -11.21 26.86
N LEU A 204 15.28 -10.99 25.75
CA LEU A 204 16.73 -11.22 25.68
C LEU A 204 17.49 -10.30 26.64
N GLU A 205 17.13 -9.01 26.71
CA GLU A 205 17.74 -8.07 27.65
C GLU A 205 17.43 -8.43 29.11
N GLN A 206 16.25 -8.96 29.39
CA GLN A 206 15.91 -9.49 30.72
C GLN A 206 16.75 -10.72 31.06
N CYS A 207 16.79 -11.75 30.20
CA CYS A 207 17.63 -12.92 30.43
C CYS A 207 19.11 -12.56 30.58
N ARG A 208 19.60 -11.56 29.84
CA ARG A 208 20.97 -11.05 29.97
C ARG A 208 21.22 -10.49 31.37
N ARG A 209 20.30 -9.67 31.89
CA ARG A 209 20.39 -9.12 33.25
C ARG A 209 20.34 -10.21 34.32
N GLU A 210 19.41 -11.14 34.21
CA GLU A 210 19.28 -12.29 35.13
C GLU A 210 20.54 -13.16 35.11
N SER A 211 21.14 -13.38 33.92
CA SER A 211 22.39 -14.11 33.79
C SER A 211 23.58 -13.37 34.42
N GLU A 212 23.66 -12.04 34.26
CA GLU A 212 24.70 -11.21 34.89
C GLU A 212 24.59 -11.26 36.42
N GLU A 213 23.36 -11.20 36.95
CA GLU A 213 23.09 -11.30 38.38
C GLU A 213 23.47 -12.68 38.94
N LEU A 214 23.08 -13.77 38.26
CA LEU A 214 23.48 -15.13 38.62
C LEU A 214 25.00 -15.29 38.61
N GLN A 215 25.68 -14.75 37.59
CA GLN A 215 27.13 -14.82 37.50
C GLN A 215 27.81 -14.07 38.67
N ALA A 216 27.31 -12.89 39.03
CA ALA A 216 27.80 -12.15 40.20
C ALA A 216 27.60 -12.95 41.50
N ASN A 217 26.42 -13.56 41.68
CA ASN A 217 26.13 -14.41 42.84
C ASN A 217 27.05 -15.62 42.93
N VAL A 218 27.33 -16.30 41.80
CA VAL A 218 28.27 -17.44 41.76
C VAL A 218 29.69 -17.00 42.11
N GLN A 219 30.16 -15.87 41.59
CA GLN A 219 31.47 -15.32 41.93
C GLN A 219 31.58 -14.94 43.41
N LEU A 220 30.50 -14.45 44.00
CA LEU A 220 30.48 -14.10 45.41
C LEU A 220 30.46 -15.34 46.31
N ASN A 221 29.66 -16.36 45.96
CA ASN A 221 29.62 -17.62 46.69
C ASN A 221 30.97 -18.36 46.63
N SER A 222 31.69 -18.30 45.51
CA SER A 222 33.05 -18.86 45.43
C SER A 222 34.08 -18.08 46.27
N ARG A 223 33.93 -16.76 46.39
CA ARG A 223 34.73 -15.96 47.33
C ARG A 223 34.45 -16.33 48.78
N LEU A 224 33.20 -16.58 49.14
CA LEU A 224 32.83 -16.98 50.51
C LEU A 224 33.25 -18.40 50.86
N SER A 225 33.21 -19.36 49.94
CA SER A 225 33.76 -20.70 50.19
C SER A 225 35.28 -20.67 50.42
N THR A 226 35.95 -19.58 50.05
CA THR A 226 37.37 -19.32 50.33
C THR A 226 37.58 -18.70 51.72
N ILE A 227 36.54 -18.16 52.38
CA ILE A 227 36.64 -17.67 53.77
C ILE A 227 36.68 -18.89 54.68
N VAL A 228 37.90 -19.25 55.10
CA VAL A 228 38.11 -20.31 56.08
C VAL A 228 37.65 -19.78 57.44
N TRP A 229 36.51 -20.27 57.93
CA TRP A 229 36.08 -19.99 59.30
C TRP A 229 37.09 -20.60 60.28
N PRO A 230 37.45 -19.89 61.37
CA PRO A 230 38.22 -20.49 62.46
C PRO A 230 37.54 -21.74 63.02
N ASP A 231 38.32 -22.75 63.39
CA ASP A 231 37.78 -24.06 63.82
C ASP A 231 36.83 -23.96 65.01
N PHE A 232 37.04 -23.00 65.91
CA PHE A 232 36.18 -22.76 67.08
C PHE A 232 34.75 -22.30 66.70
N LEU A 233 34.55 -21.77 65.49
CA LEU A 233 33.23 -21.45 64.95
C LEU A 233 32.55 -22.63 64.28
N SER A 234 33.16 -23.82 64.27
CA SER A 234 32.55 -25.02 63.68
C SER A 234 31.45 -25.61 64.56
N SER A 235 31.31 -25.21 65.83
CA SER A 235 30.25 -25.70 66.71
C SER A 235 28.86 -25.26 66.23
N GLU A 236 27.84 -26.06 66.56
CA GLU A 236 26.45 -25.80 66.17
C GLU A 236 25.91 -24.50 66.80
N GLU A 237 26.43 -24.11 67.97
CA GLU A 237 26.08 -22.88 68.69
C GLU A 237 26.39 -21.61 67.89
N PHE A 238 27.37 -21.66 66.97
CA PHE A 238 27.72 -20.56 66.08
C PHE A 238 27.08 -20.64 64.69
N THR A 239 26.22 -21.63 64.40
CA THR A 239 25.53 -21.72 63.10
C THR A 239 24.65 -20.49 62.81
N PRO A 240 23.79 -20.01 63.74
CA PRO A 240 23.01 -18.79 63.51
C PRO A 240 23.89 -17.55 63.28
N TRP A 241 25.06 -17.51 63.94
CA TRP A 241 26.04 -16.44 63.78
C TRP A 241 26.71 -16.48 62.41
N LYS A 242 27.11 -17.67 61.94
CA LYS A 242 27.66 -17.87 60.59
C LYS A 242 26.65 -17.46 59.52
N GLU A 243 25.38 -17.83 59.68
CA GLU A 243 24.31 -17.44 58.75
C GLU A 243 24.05 -15.92 58.78
N SER A 244 24.00 -15.31 59.96
CA SER A 244 23.79 -13.86 60.12
C SER A 244 24.94 -13.04 59.54
N LEU A 245 26.19 -13.43 59.82
CA LEU A 245 27.38 -12.80 59.24
C LEU A 245 27.42 -12.99 57.72
N THR A 246 27.13 -14.21 57.24
CA THR A 246 27.06 -14.50 55.81
C THR A 246 26.01 -13.61 55.14
N HIS A 247 24.79 -13.56 55.68
CA HIS A 247 23.71 -12.71 55.18
C HIS A 247 24.10 -11.22 55.19
N GLY A 248 24.75 -10.73 56.25
CA GLY A 248 25.21 -9.36 56.37
C GLY A 248 26.31 -8.97 55.37
N ILE A 249 27.17 -9.92 54.96
CA ILE A 249 28.15 -9.71 53.89
C ILE A 249 27.46 -9.52 52.53
N PHE A 250 26.30 -10.16 52.35
CA PHE A 250 25.53 -10.15 51.10
C PHE A 250 24.51 -9.02 50.99
N GLN A 251 24.32 -8.21 52.04
CA GLN A 251 23.51 -6.99 51.93
C GLN A 251 24.23 -5.97 51.06
N ASN A 252 23.48 -5.15 50.31
CA ASN A 252 24.05 -4.15 49.42
C ASN A 252 23.57 -2.74 49.84
N PRO A 253 24.41 -1.93 50.52
CA PRO A 253 25.81 -2.20 50.90
C PRO A 253 25.94 -3.08 52.16
N PRO A 254 27.07 -3.80 52.33
CA PRO A 254 27.33 -4.58 53.54
C PRO A 254 27.57 -3.68 54.76
N SER A 255 27.15 -4.12 55.95
CA SER A 255 27.42 -3.39 57.20
C SER A 255 28.93 -3.33 57.46
N SER A 256 29.41 -2.16 57.87
CA SER A 256 30.79 -1.95 58.32
C SER A 256 31.17 -2.85 59.49
N GLY A 257 30.24 -3.13 60.40
CA GLY A 257 30.45 -4.04 61.53
C GLY A 257 30.69 -5.47 61.06
N VAL A 258 29.88 -5.96 60.11
CA VAL A 258 30.00 -7.31 59.55
C VAL A 258 31.34 -7.47 58.79
N LEU A 259 31.73 -6.48 57.99
CA LEU A 259 33.03 -6.51 57.30
C LEU A 259 34.21 -6.49 58.29
N GLY A 260 34.12 -5.71 59.36
CA GLY A 260 35.12 -5.65 60.43
C GLY A 260 35.31 -6.99 61.15
N ILE A 261 34.20 -7.68 61.45
CA ILE A 261 34.22 -9.01 62.08
C ILE A 261 34.88 -10.02 61.14
N VAL A 262 34.46 -10.07 59.87
CA VAL A 262 35.00 -11.03 58.89
C VAL A 262 36.50 -10.82 58.66
N ALA A 263 36.94 -9.57 58.51
CA ALA A 263 38.37 -9.25 58.36
C ALA A 263 39.18 -9.69 59.59
N SER A 264 38.63 -9.51 60.79
CA SER A 264 39.27 -9.91 62.05
C SER A 264 39.33 -11.44 62.19
N LEU A 265 38.29 -12.16 61.74
CA LEU A 265 38.26 -13.63 61.75
C LEU A 265 39.24 -14.25 60.74
N VAL A 266 39.38 -13.65 59.56
CA VAL A 266 40.39 -14.07 58.57
C VAL A 266 41.80 -13.84 59.12
N SER A 267 42.04 -12.68 59.75
CA SER A 267 43.32 -12.36 60.39
C SER A 267 43.62 -13.32 61.54
N TYR A 268 42.64 -13.62 62.38
CA TYR A 268 42.74 -14.61 63.44
C TYR A 268 43.14 -15.99 62.88
N ASN A 269 42.46 -16.48 61.83
CA ASN A 269 42.73 -17.82 61.29
C ASN A 269 44.10 -17.92 60.61
N ALA A 270 44.55 -16.82 59.98
CA ALA A 270 45.90 -16.76 59.42
C ALA A 270 46.98 -16.78 60.51
N LEU A 271 46.74 -16.10 61.63
CA LEU A 271 47.72 -15.93 62.70
C LEU A 271 47.76 -17.09 63.70
N SER A 272 46.63 -17.77 63.93
CA SER A 272 46.56 -18.96 64.80
C SER A 272 47.41 -20.12 64.30
N ARG A 273 47.76 -20.13 63.00
CA ARG A 273 48.60 -21.15 62.35
C ARG A 273 50.10 -20.85 62.41
N ILE A 274 50.52 -19.74 63.04
CA ILE A 274 51.93 -19.30 63.09
C ILE A 274 52.47 -19.43 64.53
N PRO A 275 53.32 -20.42 64.84
CA PRO A 275 53.64 -20.81 66.22
C PRO A 275 54.43 -19.80 67.08
N GLU A 276 55.40 -19.06 66.52
CA GLU A 276 56.39 -18.32 67.34
C GLU A 276 56.27 -16.78 67.26
N GLN A 277 55.77 -16.23 66.15
CA GLN A 277 55.53 -14.78 65.99
C GLN A 277 54.03 -14.42 66.01
N GLY A 278 53.17 -15.44 66.07
CA GLY A 278 51.72 -15.31 65.98
C GLY A 278 51.09 -14.76 67.25
N SER A 279 51.58 -15.09 68.45
CA SER A 279 50.89 -14.80 69.72
C SER A 279 50.57 -13.32 69.93
N LYS A 280 51.52 -12.40 69.69
CA LYS A 280 51.29 -10.96 69.82
C LYS A 280 50.28 -10.44 68.79
N ARG A 281 50.43 -10.84 67.53
CA ARG A 281 49.53 -10.42 66.44
C ARG A 281 48.15 -11.05 66.56
N LEU A 282 48.08 -12.26 67.10
CA LEU A 282 46.85 -12.98 67.40
C LEU A 282 46.08 -12.25 68.50
N ILE A 283 46.77 -11.75 69.53
CA ILE A 283 46.17 -10.88 70.55
C ILE A 283 45.63 -9.59 69.93
N GLU A 284 46.36 -8.96 69.01
CA GLU A 284 45.88 -7.78 68.27
C GLU A 284 44.64 -8.10 67.41
N ALA A 285 44.64 -9.21 66.69
CA ALA A 285 43.48 -9.65 65.89
C ALA A 285 42.25 -10.00 66.75
N VAL A 286 42.46 -10.56 67.95
CA VAL A 286 41.39 -10.82 68.92
C VAL A 286 40.85 -9.53 69.52
N TYR A 287 41.71 -8.53 69.74
CA TYR A 287 41.30 -7.21 70.19
C TYR A 287 40.42 -6.51 69.14
N ASP A 288 40.85 -6.54 67.88
CA ASP A 288 40.10 -5.98 66.75
C ASP A 288 38.76 -6.72 66.55
N LEU A 289 38.76 -8.05 66.68
CA LEU A 289 37.55 -8.87 66.66
C LEU A 289 36.58 -8.47 67.78
N GLY A 290 37.07 -8.30 69.00
CA GLY A 290 36.27 -7.89 70.14
C GLY A 290 35.64 -6.51 69.94
N SER A 291 36.40 -5.55 69.38
CA SER A 291 35.88 -4.22 69.05
C SER A 291 34.81 -4.28 67.95
N ALA A 292 35.03 -5.09 66.91
CA ALA A 292 34.09 -5.22 65.79
C ALA A 292 32.79 -5.93 66.20
N LEU A 293 32.88 -6.98 67.02
CA LEU A 293 31.72 -7.65 67.63
C LEU A 293 30.92 -6.67 68.49
N TYR A 294 31.60 -5.85 69.29
CA TYR A 294 30.94 -4.87 70.13
C TYR A 294 30.14 -3.85 69.32
N SER A 295 30.78 -3.22 68.32
CA SER A 295 30.10 -2.27 67.43
C SER A 295 28.91 -2.90 66.73
N TRP A 296 29.03 -4.16 66.30
CA TRP A 296 27.95 -4.87 65.64
C TRP A 296 26.78 -5.21 66.58
N PHE A 297 27.04 -5.53 67.85
CA PHE A 297 25.96 -5.72 68.84
C PHE A 297 25.19 -4.43 69.11
N GLU A 298 25.87 -3.27 69.14
CA GLU A 298 25.21 -1.97 69.23
C GLU A 298 24.36 -1.66 67.99
N GLU A 299 24.89 -1.91 66.79
CA GLU A 299 24.16 -1.74 65.53
C GLU A 299 22.93 -2.67 65.45
N SER A 300 23.02 -3.86 66.05
CA SER A 300 21.95 -4.86 66.05
C SER A 300 20.83 -4.55 67.07
N GLY A 301 20.98 -3.51 67.90
CA GLY A 301 19.97 -3.11 68.88
C GLY A 301 19.75 -4.11 70.02
N LEU A 302 20.74 -4.98 70.28
CA LEU A 302 20.68 -5.92 71.39
C LEU A 302 20.73 -5.16 72.73
N ASP A 303 20.01 -5.67 73.73
CA ASP A 303 20.12 -5.14 75.09
C ASP A 303 21.49 -5.50 75.71
N ARG A 304 21.83 -4.86 76.83
CA ARG A 304 23.14 -5.03 77.47
C ARG A 304 23.38 -6.46 77.96
N GLU A 305 22.31 -7.13 78.40
CA GLU A 305 22.37 -8.49 78.93
C GLU A 305 22.60 -9.52 77.81
N ALA A 306 21.85 -9.42 76.71
CA ALA A 306 22.07 -10.25 75.53
C ALA A 306 23.43 -10.00 74.89
N SER A 307 23.89 -8.74 74.85
CA SER A 307 25.24 -8.40 74.37
C SER A 307 26.34 -9.04 75.22
N PHE A 308 26.17 -9.04 76.55
CA PHE A 308 27.09 -9.69 77.48
C PHE A 308 27.11 -11.21 77.31
N GLN A 309 25.94 -11.85 77.21
CA GLN A 309 25.83 -13.29 76.99
C GLN A 309 26.48 -13.72 75.67
N ASN A 310 26.26 -12.96 74.60
CA ASN A 310 26.87 -13.21 73.30
C ASN A 310 28.38 -12.99 73.32
N ALA A 311 28.86 -11.89 73.90
CA ALA A 311 30.30 -11.66 74.07
C ALA A 311 30.96 -12.78 74.89
N SER A 312 30.29 -13.28 75.94
CA SER A 312 30.77 -14.38 76.78
C SER A 312 30.85 -15.71 76.01
N LEU A 313 29.88 -16.00 75.15
CA LEU A 313 29.89 -17.18 74.27
C LEU A 313 31.14 -17.15 73.36
N TRP A 314 31.37 -16.03 72.67
CA TRP A 314 32.53 -15.84 71.80
C TRP A 314 33.86 -15.91 72.57
N ALA A 315 33.94 -15.27 73.74
CA ALA A 315 35.12 -15.30 74.59
C ALA A 315 35.47 -16.72 75.05
N ASN A 316 34.47 -17.50 75.48
CA ASN A 316 34.65 -18.88 75.90
C ASN A 316 35.17 -19.76 74.76
N ALA A 317 34.61 -19.62 73.55
CA ALA A 317 35.07 -20.39 72.39
C ALA A 317 36.51 -20.06 71.99
N ILE A 318 36.88 -18.77 72.00
CA ILE A 318 38.26 -18.35 71.71
C ILE A 318 39.22 -18.81 72.82
N ASN A 319 38.80 -18.76 74.09
CA ASN A 319 39.60 -19.24 75.21
C ASN A 319 39.85 -20.75 75.14
N GLN A 320 38.84 -21.54 74.77
CA GLN A 320 39.01 -22.98 74.57
C GLN A 320 40.01 -23.26 73.44
N ALA A 321 39.98 -22.47 72.36
CA ALA A 321 40.90 -22.63 71.24
C ALA A 321 42.33 -22.17 71.54
N ASN A 322 42.55 -21.28 72.52
CA ASN A 322 43.84 -20.66 72.81
C ASN A 322 44.25 -20.75 74.29
N ALA A 323 43.82 -21.80 75.00
CA ALA A 323 43.95 -21.91 76.45
C ALA A 323 45.38 -21.69 76.99
N GLU A 324 46.39 -22.01 76.18
CA GLU A 324 47.81 -21.90 76.53
C GLU A 324 48.43 -20.54 76.16
N ILE A 325 47.79 -19.76 75.28
CA ILE A 325 48.35 -18.52 74.73
C ILE A 325 47.79 -17.31 75.47
N PHE A 326 46.46 -17.25 75.63
CA PHE A 326 45.82 -16.21 76.40
C PHE A 326 44.42 -16.54 76.91
N THR A 327 43.99 -15.82 77.94
CA THR A 327 42.60 -15.86 78.43
C THR A 327 41.93 -14.52 78.22
N ILE A 328 40.73 -14.54 77.66
CA ILE A 328 39.86 -13.40 77.45
C ILE A 328 38.81 -13.32 78.55
N LEU A 329 38.62 -12.12 79.11
CA LEU A 329 37.54 -11.83 80.07
C LEU A 329 36.53 -10.83 79.49
N VAL A 330 35.25 -11.09 79.74
CA VAL A 330 34.13 -10.20 79.43
C VAL A 330 33.64 -9.56 80.74
N PRO A 331 33.64 -8.23 80.86
CA PRO A 331 33.23 -7.55 82.09
C PRO A 331 31.70 -7.61 82.30
N GLU A 332 31.26 -7.68 83.56
CA GLU A 332 29.84 -7.72 83.92
C GLU A 332 29.11 -6.40 83.52
N PRO A 333 27.81 -6.46 83.16
CA PRO A 333 27.06 -5.33 82.58
C PRO A 333 27.05 -4.02 83.38
N ASP A 334 27.18 -4.09 84.71
CA ASP A 334 27.06 -2.94 85.62
C ASP A 334 28.42 -2.33 86.02
N THR A 335 29.52 -2.86 85.49
CA THR A 335 30.88 -2.39 85.80
C THR A 335 31.26 -1.22 84.88
N PRO A 336 31.62 -0.03 85.41
CA PRO A 336 32.02 1.09 84.57
C PRO A 336 33.38 0.82 83.91
N PHE A 337 33.37 0.42 82.64
CA PHE A 337 34.57 0.30 81.82
C PHE A 337 34.50 1.27 80.64
N ASP A 338 35.52 2.11 80.51
CA ASP A 338 35.61 3.16 79.49
C ASP A 338 36.08 2.65 78.13
N ARG A 339 36.41 1.36 78.02
CA ARG A 339 36.69 0.68 76.75
C ARG A 339 36.16 -0.76 76.79
N ARG A 340 35.12 -0.98 76.00
CA ARG A 340 34.35 -2.21 75.87
C ARG A 340 35.10 -3.21 74.98
N THR A 341 36.22 -3.72 75.51
CA THR A 341 37.08 -4.71 74.83
C THR A 341 37.44 -5.85 75.76
N MET A 342 37.54 -7.03 75.17
CA MET A 342 37.91 -8.30 75.79
C MET A 342 39.41 -8.30 76.17
N VAL A 343 39.74 -8.54 77.44
CA VAL A 343 41.13 -8.40 77.96
C VAL A 343 41.86 -9.75 77.99
N SER A 344 43.07 -9.79 77.41
CA SER A 344 43.93 -10.98 77.22
C SER A 344 45.11 -11.06 78.22
N TYR A 345 45.53 -12.27 78.65
CA TYR A 345 46.67 -12.55 79.55
C TYR A 345 47.59 -13.65 78.98
N SER A 346 48.89 -13.43 78.75
CA SER A 346 49.81 -14.53 78.36
C SER A 346 50.47 -15.23 79.56
N SER A 347 50.78 -16.52 79.43
CA SER A 347 51.55 -17.32 80.39
C SER A 347 52.88 -17.78 79.75
N GLU A 348 53.93 -17.78 80.58
CA GLU A 348 55.21 -18.50 80.48
C GLU A 348 56.05 -18.37 79.20
N THR A 349 57.16 -17.61 79.28
CA THR A 349 58.53 -18.07 78.97
C THR A 349 59.53 -16.90 79.00
N ASN A 350 60.28 -16.81 80.11
CA ASN A 350 61.68 -16.36 80.25
C ASN A 350 61.90 -15.91 81.70
N ALA A 351 62.03 -16.91 82.56
CA ALA A 351 62.33 -16.75 83.97
C ALA A 351 63.82 -16.40 84.18
N SER A 352 64.06 -15.38 85.01
CA SER A 352 65.18 -15.43 85.94
C SER A 352 64.84 -16.48 87.00
N PRO A 353 65.76 -17.37 87.42
CA PRO A 353 65.42 -18.58 88.17
C PRO A 353 64.78 -18.35 89.56
N ASP A 354 64.83 -17.12 90.10
CA ASP A 354 64.28 -16.76 91.41
C ASP A 354 62.99 -15.92 91.35
N VAL A 355 62.41 -15.71 90.17
CA VAL A 355 61.15 -14.96 90.00
C VAL A 355 60.21 -15.75 89.09
N GLY A 356 59.25 -16.47 89.67
CA GLY A 356 58.13 -17.02 88.91
C GLY A 356 57.44 -15.88 88.15
N GLY A 357 57.09 -16.14 86.88
CA GLY A 357 56.84 -15.12 85.87
C GLY A 357 56.01 -13.92 86.36
N ALA A 358 56.48 -12.71 86.03
CA ALA A 358 55.75 -11.48 86.34
C ALA A 358 54.73 -11.17 85.24
N LYS A 359 53.45 -11.04 85.60
CA LYS A 359 52.42 -10.49 84.69
C LYS A 359 52.17 -9.03 85.03
N SER A 360 52.23 -8.18 84.01
CA SER A 360 51.92 -6.75 84.11
C SER A 360 50.63 -6.43 83.35
N TRP A 361 49.69 -5.79 84.02
CA TRP A 361 48.47 -5.25 83.43
C TRP A 361 48.60 -3.75 83.28
N CYS A 362 48.14 -3.20 82.16
CA CYS A 362 47.98 -1.75 82.01
C CYS A 362 46.58 -1.39 81.51
N ILE A 363 45.90 -0.51 82.24
CA ILE A 363 44.74 0.21 81.74
C ILE A 363 45.29 1.36 80.92
N LYS A 364 44.88 1.54 79.66
CA LYS A 364 45.29 2.67 78.82
C LYS A 364 44.10 3.55 78.47
N ASP A 365 44.30 4.87 78.51
CA ASP A 365 43.29 5.85 78.09
C ASP A 365 43.13 5.96 76.57
N SER A 366 42.26 6.87 76.15
CA SER A 366 41.97 7.15 74.75
C SER A 366 43.21 7.43 73.91
N ASP A 367 44.23 8.03 74.54
CA ASP A 367 45.46 8.51 73.93
C ASP A 367 46.62 7.49 74.06
N GLY A 368 46.31 6.27 74.52
CA GLY A 368 47.27 5.17 74.65
C GLY A 368 48.19 5.28 75.88
N ARG A 369 47.92 6.20 76.81
CA ARG A 369 48.72 6.39 78.02
C ARG A 369 48.28 5.43 79.11
N ILE A 370 49.23 4.86 79.84
CA ILE A 370 48.95 3.90 80.92
C ILE A 370 48.38 4.65 82.15
N GLN A 371 47.12 4.38 82.46
CA GLN A 371 46.35 4.95 83.56
C GLN A 371 46.53 4.18 84.87
N LYS A 372 46.60 2.85 84.82
CA LYS A 372 46.89 2.01 86.00
C LYS A 372 47.70 0.80 85.58
N GLN A 373 48.75 0.49 86.35
CA GLN A 373 49.54 -0.73 86.16
C GLN A 373 49.50 -1.58 87.42
N ALA A 374 49.17 -2.85 87.28
CA ALA A 374 49.29 -3.83 88.35
C ALA A 374 50.28 -4.91 87.91
N THR A 375 51.24 -5.23 88.77
CA THR A 375 52.21 -6.30 88.52
C THR A 375 52.09 -7.30 89.63
N VAL A 376 51.72 -8.53 89.31
CA VAL A 376 51.71 -9.64 90.26
C VAL A 376 52.87 -10.55 89.93
N ILE A 377 53.74 -10.72 90.93
CA ILE A 377 54.81 -11.69 90.92
C ILE A 377 54.18 -13.00 91.38
N LEU A 378 54.14 -14.00 90.49
CA LEU A 378 53.71 -15.33 90.86
C LEU A 378 54.90 -16.01 91.53
N THR A 379 54.85 -16.19 92.84
CA THR A 379 55.84 -16.99 93.58
C THR A 379 55.67 -18.48 93.29
#